data_AF-A0A497JY19-F1
#
_entry.id   AF-A0A497JY19-F1
#
_cell.length_a   1.000
_cell.length_b   1.000
_cell.length_c   1.000
_cell.angle_alpha   90.00
_cell.angle_beta   90.00
_cell.angle_gamma   90.00
#
_symmetry.space_group_name_H-M   'P 1'
#
loop_
_entity.id
_entity.type
_entity.pdbx_description
1 polymer ?
#
loop_
_entity_poly.entity_id
_entity_poly.type
_entity_poly.pdbx_seq_one_letter_code
_entity_poly.pdbx_strand_id
1 'polypeptide(L)'
;DISELAFEVVLGKPPKAYTKTTPQHVKAALQLERRGVELKAGDLIRFVKVTKNPYVKPVELATDEEIDTEKYIAYLQSTFDQVLDALGLEFEKIIGLTRLEQFL
;
A
#
# COMPACT_ATOMS: atom_id res chain seq x y z
N ASP A 1 13.30 3.13 1.82
CA ASP A 1 13.08 3.38 0.36
C ASP A 1 11.59 3.19 0.07
N ILE A 2 10.96 4.00 -0.77
CA ILE A 2 9.51 3.89 -1.08
C ILE A 2 9.13 2.50 -1.64
N SER A 3 10.08 1.80 -2.25
CA SER A 3 9.89 0.45 -2.77
C SER A 3 9.67 -0.60 -1.67
N GLU A 4 10.08 -0.34 -0.43
CA GLU A 4 9.84 -1.21 0.73
C GLU A 4 8.38 -1.15 1.21
N LEU A 5 7.66 -0.09 0.85
CA LEU A 5 6.23 0.09 1.15
C LEU A 5 5.32 -0.48 0.05
N ALA A 6 5.90 -1.10 -0.99
CA ALA A 6 5.17 -1.53 -2.16
C ALA A 6 4.30 -2.76 -1.86
N PHE A 7 3.03 -2.65 -2.21
CA PHE A 7 2.16 -3.81 -2.41
C PHE A 7 2.43 -4.39 -3.78
N GLU A 8 2.58 -5.71 -3.84
CA GLU A 8 2.89 -6.43 -5.08
C GLU A 8 1.75 -7.37 -5.43
N VAL A 9 1.13 -7.16 -6.58
CA VAL A 9 -0.01 -7.97 -7.04
C VAL A 9 0.09 -8.23 -8.53
N VAL A 10 -0.09 -9.49 -8.92
CA VAL A 10 -0.10 -9.92 -10.31
C VAL A 10 -1.44 -9.57 -10.98
N LEU A 11 -1.38 -9.03 -12.21
CA LEU A 11 -2.57 -8.82 -13.02
C LEU A 11 -3.14 -10.15 -13.52
N GLY A 12 -4.38 -10.46 -13.14
CA GLY A 12 -5.09 -11.63 -13.65
C GLY A 12 -5.55 -11.50 -15.11
N LYS A 13 -5.62 -10.26 -15.63
CA LYS A 13 -6.00 -9.93 -17.02
C LYS A 13 -5.44 -8.55 -17.40
N PRO A 14 -5.48 -8.12 -18.67
CA PRO A 14 -5.04 -6.78 -19.05
C PRO A 14 -5.82 -5.69 -18.30
N PRO A 15 -5.20 -4.56 -17.92
CA PRO A 15 -5.84 -3.52 -17.10
C PRO A 15 -7.19 -3.02 -17.66
N LYS A 16 -7.27 -2.85 -18.98
CA LYS A 16 -8.49 -2.42 -19.68
C LYS A 16 -9.65 -3.43 -19.62
N ALA A 17 -9.37 -4.71 -19.33
CA ALA A 17 -10.38 -5.76 -19.24
C ALA A 17 -11.12 -5.77 -17.88
N TYR A 18 -10.74 -4.92 -16.92
CA TYR A 18 -11.43 -4.76 -15.64
C TYR A 18 -12.58 -3.74 -15.74
N THR A 19 -13.76 -4.22 -16.11
CA THR A 19 -14.95 -3.36 -16.37
C THR A 19 -15.92 -3.25 -15.20
N LYS A 20 -15.99 -4.26 -14.32
CA LYS A 20 -16.96 -4.30 -13.20
C LYS A 20 -16.51 -3.47 -12.00
N THR A 21 -15.27 -3.65 -11.61
CA THR A 21 -14.60 -2.91 -10.54
C THR A 21 -13.17 -2.66 -10.99
N THR A 22 -12.55 -1.62 -10.44
CA THR A 22 -11.14 -1.31 -10.69
C THR A 22 -10.37 -1.49 -9.38
N PRO A 23 -9.81 -2.69 -9.14
CA PRO A 23 -8.94 -2.93 -7.99
C PRO A 23 -7.75 -1.97 -7.95
N GLN A 24 -7.13 -1.85 -6.78
CA GLN A 24 -6.05 -0.88 -6.56
C GLN A 24 -4.82 -1.12 -7.45
N HIS A 25 -4.37 -2.37 -7.58
CA HIS A 25 -3.28 -2.73 -8.50
C HIS A 25 -3.63 -2.40 -9.96
N VAL A 26 -4.91 -2.52 -10.35
CA VAL A 26 -5.37 -2.12 -11.70
C VAL A 26 -5.37 -0.59 -11.86
N LYS A 27 -5.75 0.18 -10.83
CA LYS A 27 -5.66 1.64 -10.87
C LYS A 27 -4.22 2.12 -11.04
N ALA A 28 -3.26 1.45 -10.39
CA ALA A 28 -1.83 1.74 -10.56
C ALA A 28 -1.36 1.35 -11.98
N ALA A 29 -1.75 0.16 -12.46
CA ALA A 29 -1.45 -0.30 -13.82
C ALA A 29 -1.96 0.68 -14.90
N LEU A 30 -3.18 1.19 -14.77
CA LEU A 30 -3.74 2.18 -15.70
C LEU A 30 -2.96 3.50 -15.70
N GLN A 31 -2.30 3.88 -14.60
CA GLN A 31 -1.44 5.06 -14.56
C GLN A 31 -0.15 4.83 -15.36
N LEU A 32 0.41 3.62 -15.30
CA LEU A 32 1.55 3.22 -16.13
C LEU A 32 1.17 3.15 -17.61
N GLU A 33 0.00 2.60 -17.97
CA GLU A 33 -0.47 2.57 -19.37
C GLU A 33 -0.60 3.98 -19.97
N ARG A 34 -1.07 4.97 -19.19
CA ARG A 34 -1.14 6.37 -19.64
C ARG A 34 0.22 6.99 -19.94
N ARG A 35 1.30 6.41 -19.41
CA ARG A 35 2.69 6.79 -19.68
C ARG A 35 3.31 5.98 -20.83
N GLY A 36 2.54 5.10 -21.48
CA GLY A 36 3.00 4.29 -22.60
C GLY A 36 3.57 2.92 -22.20
N VAL A 37 3.40 2.49 -20.94
CA VAL A 37 3.82 1.14 -20.51
C VAL A 37 2.78 0.13 -20.98
N GLU A 38 3.20 -0.86 -21.78
CA GLU A 38 2.34 -1.98 -22.18
C GLU A 38 2.28 -3.02 -21.07
N LEU A 39 1.07 -3.33 -20.59
CA LEU A 39 0.83 -4.29 -19.52
C LEU A 39 -0.12 -5.41 -19.98
N LYS A 40 0.20 -6.64 -19.62
CA LYS A 40 -0.55 -7.85 -19.96
C LYS A 40 -0.92 -8.65 -18.71
N ALA A 41 -1.73 -9.67 -18.91
CA ALA A 41 -2.00 -10.66 -17.87
C ALA A 41 -0.70 -11.34 -17.45
N GLY A 42 -0.51 -11.54 -16.15
CA GLY A 42 0.69 -12.12 -15.56
C GLY A 42 1.74 -11.10 -15.11
N ASP A 43 1.62 -9.82 -15.49
CA ASP A 43 2.59 -8.80 -15.07
C ASP A 43 2.40 -8.46 -13.58
N LEU A 44 3.53 -8.26 -12.88
CA LEU A 44 3.57 -7.85 -11.48
C LEU A 44 3.42 -6.33 -11.38
N ILE A 45 2.43 -5.87 -10.61
CA ILE A 45 2.25 -4.44 -10.34
C ILE A 45 2.67 -4.14 -8.92
N ARG A 46 3.61 -3.20 -8.79
CA ARG A 46 4.10 -2.67 -7.52
C ARG A 46 3.48 -1.30 -7.30
N PHE A 47 2.78 -1.10 -6.19
CA PHE A 47 2.10 0.16 -5.91
C PHE A 47 2.09 0.51 -4.43
N VAL A 48 2.03 1.80 -4.13
CA VAL A 48 1.99 2.34 -2.76
C VAL A 48 0.69 3.09 -2.50
N LYS A 49 0.32 3.25 -1.22
CA LYS A 49 -0.82 4.08 -0.81
C LYS A 49 -0.40 5.53 -0.79
N VAL A 50 -1.21 6.37 -1.41
CA VAL A 50 -1.03 7.82 -1.41
C VAL A 50 -2.27 8.51 -0.88
N THR A 51 -2.09 9.70 -0.33
CA THR A 51 -3.17 10.48 0.30
C THR A 51 -4.17 11.02 -0.73
N LYS A 52 -3.71 11.30 -1.95
CA LYS A 52 -4.52 11.91 -3.02
C LYS A 52 -5.16 10.86 -3.92
N ASN A 53 -6.34 11.18 -4.46
CA ASN A 53 -7.01 10.36 -5.49
C ASN A 53 -6.03 10.07 -6.65
N PRO A 54 -5.89 8.81 -7.11
CA PRO A 54 -6.76 7.64 -6.87
C PRO A 54 -6.44 6.78 -5.64
N TYR A 55 -5.73 7.35 -4.65
CA TYR A 55 -5.29 6.76 -3.39
C TYR A 55 -4.22 5.66 -3.51
N VAL A 56 -3.77 5.41 -4.74
CA VAL A 56 -2.68 4.50 -5.06
C VAL A 56 -1.88 5.05 -6.23
N LYS A 57 -0.56 4.81 -6.21
CA LYS A 57 0.32 5.08 -7.34
C LYS A 57 1.27 3.90 -7.56
N PRO A 58 1.66 3.62 -8.80
CA PRO A 58 2.77 2.71 -9.05
C PRO A 58 4.04 3.32 -8.44
N VAL A 59 4.94 2.47 -7.95
CA VAL A 59 6.17 2.88 -7.23
C VAL A 59 6.98 3.89 -8.06
N GLU A 60 7.03 3.69 -9.36
CA GLU A 60 7.76 4.50 -10.34
C GLU A 60 7.23 5.93 -10.49
N LEU A 61 5.98 6.21 -10.05
CA LEU A 61 5.34 7.52 -10.16
C LEU A 61 5.05 8.18 -8.80
N ALA A 62 5.40 7.53 -7.70
CA ALA A 62 5.14 8.03 -6.36
C ALA A 62 6.35 8.82 -5.82
N THR A 63 6.07 9.80 -4.96
CA THR A 63 7.09 10.48 -4.14
C THR A 63 6.80 10.28 -2.66
N ASP A 64 7.84 10.39 -1.83
CA ASP A 64 7.74 10.15 -0.38
C ASP A 64 6.68 11.05 0.29
N GLU A 65 6.56 12.29 -0.17
CA GLU A 65 5.61 13.29 0.35
C GLU A 65 4.14 12.92 0.12
N GLU A 66 3.86 12.03 -0.83
CA GLU A 66 2.50 11.63 -1.17
C GLU A 66 2.01 10.41 -0.36
N ILE A 67 2.92 9.72 0.33
CA ILE A 67 2.65 8.47 1.04
C ILE A 67 1.62 8.69 2.16
N ASP A 68 0.61 7.82 2.18
CA ASP A 68 -0.39 7.79 3.23
C ASP A 68 0.10 6.93 4.40
N THR A 69 0.95 7.51 5.26
CA THR A 69 1.53 6.82 6.41
C THR A 69 0.47 6.28 7.38
N GLU A 70 -0.65 7.00 7.53
CA GLU A 70 -1.76 6.58 8.40
C GLU A 70 -2.37 5.25 7.93
N LYS A 71 -2.53 5.04 6.62
CA LYS A 71 -2.97 3.75 6.07
C LYS A 71 -2.03 2.60 6.44
N TYR A 72 -0.73 2.82 6.37
CA TYR A 72 0.25 1.79 6.69
C TYR A 72 0.24 1.46 8.19
N ILE A 73 0.15 2.47 9.06
CA ILE A 73 -0.02 2.26 10.50
C ILE A 73 -1.29 1.46 10.79
N ALA A 74 -2.41 1.83 10.15
CA ALA A 74 -3.67 1.10 10.32
C ALA A 74 -3.58 -0.37 9.84
N TYR A 75 -2.82 -0.64 8.78
CA TYR A 75 -2.58 -2.03 8.34
C TYR A 75 -1.76 -2.81 9.36
N LEU A 76 -0.71 -2.20 9.93
CA LEU A 76 0.07 -2.81 11.00
C LEU A 76 -0.82 -3.11 12.21
N GLN A 77 -1.58 -2.11 12.69
CA GLN A 77 -2.57 -2.29 13.76
C GLN A 77 -3.46 -3.51 13.51
N SER A 78 -4.21 -3.50 12.40
CA SER A 78 -5.15 -4.59 12.08
C SER A 78 -4.49 -5.97 11.94
N THR A 79 -3.21 -6.02 11.56
CA THR A 79 -2.44 -7.27 11.46
C THR A 79 -2.06 -7.79 12.84
N PHE A 80 -1.70 -6.89 13.76
CA PHE A 80 -1.24 -7.24 15.10
C PHE A 80 -2.36 -7.38 16.12
N ASP A 81 -3.51 -6.73 15.95
CA ASP A 81 -4.63 -6.78 16.90
C ASP A 81 -4.98 -8.23 17.27
N GLN A 82 -5.13 -9.11 16.26
CA GLN A 82 -5.44 -10.53 16.50
C GLN A 82 -4.39 -11.26 17.34
N VAL A 83 -3.12 -10.89 17.19
CA VAL A 83 -1.99 -11.52 17.91
C VAL A 83 -1.86 -10.94 19.31
N LEU A 84 -2.00 -9.62 19.45
CA LEU A 84 -1.83 -8.91 20.71
C LEU A 84 -3.01 -9.12 21.65
N ASP A 85 -4.23 -9.23 21.12
CA ASP A 85 -5.42 -9.57 21.90
C ASP A 85 -5.26 -10.90 22.64
N ALA A 86 -4.66 -11.91 21.98
CA ALA A 86 -4.38 -13.20 22.60
C ALA A 86 -3.35 -13.11 23.74
N LEU A 87 -2.52 -12.06 23.75
CA LEU A 87 -1.50 -11.80 24.76
C LEU A 87 -1.96 -10.77 25.81
N GLY A 88 -3.19 -10.24 25.70
CA GLY A 88 -3.70 -9.18 26.57
C GLY A 88 -2.95 -7.85 26.43
N LEU A 89 -2.39 -7.59 25.24
CA LEU A 89 -1.63 -6.38 24.93
C LEU A 89 -2.44 -5.47 24.00
N GLU A 90 -2.28 -4.16 24.16
CA GLU A 90 -2.87 -3.15 23.26
C GLU A 90 -1.77 -2.54 22.39
N PHE A 91 -1.98 -2.51 21.08
CA PHE A 91 -1.01 -1.98 20.12
C PHE A 91 -0.61 -0.52 20.43
N GLU A 92 -1.57 0.29 20.87
CA GLU A 92 -1.38 1.71 21.20
C GLU A 92 -0.40 1.90 22.37
N LYS A 93 -0.43 1.00 23.35
CA LYS A 93 0.53 0.99 24.47
C LYS A 93 1.95 0.71 23.97
N ILE A 94 2.11 -0.20 23.01
CA ILE A 94 3.42 -0.58 22.46
C ILE A 94 4.04 0.59 21.70
N ILE A 95 3.31 1.22 20.77
CA ILE A 95 3.84 2.39 20.05
C ILE A 95 4.14 3.55 21.00
N GLY A 96 3.30 3.75 22.01
CA GLY A 96 3.53 4.77 23.05
C GLY A 96 4.86 4.57 23.77
N LEU A 97 5.18 3.34 24.18
CA LEU A 97 6.43 3.01 24.86
C LEU A 97 7.66 3.26 23.97
N THR A 98 7.66 2.79 22.71
CA THR A 98 8.79 3.00 21.79
C THR A 98 9.07 4.48 21.54
N ARG A 99 8.02 5.32 21.46
CA ARG A 99 8.20 6.77 21.31
C ARG A 99 8.89 7.39 22.53
N LEU A 100 8.54 6.97 23.75
CA LEU A 100 9.21 7.45 24.96
C LEU A 100 10.68 7.02 25.04
N GLU A 101 11.00 5.77 24.66
CA GLU A 101 12.38 5.27 24.62
C GLU A 101 13.26 6.08 23.65
N GLN A 102 12.71 6.61 22.55
CA GLN A 102 13.46 7.48 21.63
C GLN A 102 13.87 8.83 22.23
N PHE A 103 13.28 9.24 23.36
CA PHE A 103 13.61 10.49 24.05
C PHE A 103 14.54 10.30 25.26
N LEU A 104 14.82 9.05 25.65
CA LEU A 104 15.73 8.70 26.76
C LEU A 104 17.12 8.30 26.23
#